data_AF-A0A8C5SE27-F1
#
_entry.id   AF-A0A8C5SE27-F1
#
_cell.length_a   1.000
_cell.length_b   1.000
_cell.length_c   1.000
_cell.angle_alpha   90.00
_cell.angle_beta   90.00
_cell.angle_gamma   90.00
#
_symmetry.space_group_name_H-M   'P 1'
#
loop_
_entity.id
_entity.type
_entity.pdbx_description
1 polymer ?
#
loop_
_entity_poly.entity_id
_entity_poly.type
_entity_poly.pdbx_seq_one_letter_code
_entity_poly.pdbx_strand_id
1 'polypeptide(L)'
;FHHKLKYVFFSSPQKVKPPEDLQDLGVRFLQPFVNLLSKATYWWMNTLIISAHKKPIDLKAIGKLPIAMRALTNYVLADHPNRTPSIWLAMYRAFGRPILLSSTFRYLADLLGFAGPLCISGIIDSLSTNDSKSTKPFLTSRDFLKDNYVLAVLLFLALILQRTFLQASYYVTIETGINLRGALLAMIYNKILRLSTSNLSMGEMTLGQINNLVAIETNQLMWFLFLCPNLWAMPVQIVMGVILLYHLLGKSAVVGAAVILLLAPIQYFIATKLAEAQKSTLDYSTERLKKTNEILKGIKLLKLYAWEHVFCQNVEDTRMKELTSLKTFALYTSLSSKKLWVLVPPHESQLG
;
A
#
# COMPACT_ATOMS: atom_id res chain seq x y z
N PHE A 1 8.89 24.08 13.32
CA PHE A 1 7.59 24.78 13.34
C PHE A 1 7.60 25.83 14.44
N HIS A 2 8.26 26.97 14.25
CA HIS A 2 7.99 28.24 14.96
C HIS A 2 8.95 29.34 14.45
N HIS A 3 8.76 29.80 13.21
CA HIS A 3 9.19 31.14 12.83
C HIS A 3 7.93 32.00 12.84
N LYS A 4 7.70 32.73 13.94
CA LYS A 4 6.64 33.75 13.99
C LYS A 4 6.99 34.80 12.94
N LEU A 5 6.27 34.80 11.84
CA LEU A 5 6.38 35.82 10.81
C LEU A 5 5.93 37.17 11.40
N LYS A 6 6.91 38.01 11.70
CA LYS A 6 6.71 39.35 12.29
C LYS A 6 6.36 40.34 11.17
N TYR A 7 5.08 40.46 10.85
CA TYR A 7 4.63 41.37 9.79
C TYR A 7 4.03 42.69 10.29
N VAL A 8 3.42 42.73 11.48
CA VAL A 8 2.53 43.85 11.85
C VAL A 8 3.20 44.91 12.73
N PHE A 9 4.12 44.54 13.64
CA PHE A 9 4.67 45.47 14.65
C PHE A 9 6.20 45.60 14.63
N PHE A 10 6.88 45.09 13.60
CA PHE A 10 8.35 45.13 13.52
C PHE A 10 8.80 45.92 12.29
N SER A 11 9.73 46.86 12.50
CA SER A 11 10.24 47.79 11.47
C SER A 11 11.00 47.11 10.33
N SER A 12 11.39 45.83 10.49
CA SER A 12 12.04 45.02 9.47
C SER A 12 11.26 43.70 9.26
N PRO A 13 10.41 43.59 8.23
CA PRO A 13 9.67 42.37 7.96
C PRO A 13 10.62 41.25 7.53
N GLN A 14 10.56 40.10 8.21
CA GLN A 14 11.33 38.92 7.83
C GLN A 14 10.70 38.29 6.58
N LYS A 15 11.20 38.66 5.39
CA LYS A 15 10.78 38.05 4.12
C LYS A 15 11.34 36.62 4.04
N VAL A 16 10.46 35.63 4.16
CA VAL A 16 10.82 34.23 3.92
C VAL A 16 10.70 33.96 2.43
N LYS A 17 11.80 33.53 1.80
CA LYS A 17 11.79 33.11 0.39
C LYS A 17 11.05 31.77 0.27
N PRO A 18 10.32 31.52 -0.84
CA PRO A 18 9.74 30.21 -1.09
C PRO A 18 10.85 29.15 -1.13
N PRO A 19 10.55 27.89 -0.78
CA PRO A 19 11.54 26.80 -0.80
C PRO A 19 12.25 26.71 -2.15
N GLU A 20 13.54 26.39 -2.16
CA GLU A 20 14.34 26.27 -3.40
C GLU A 20 13.73 25.26 -4.38
N ASP A 21 13.10 24.20 -3.87
CA ASP A 21 12.34 23.22 -4.65
C ASP A 21 11.21 23.84 -5.49
N LEU A 22 10.53 24.86 -4.96
CA LEU A 22 9.43 25.52 -5.64
C LEU A 22 9.90 26.51 -6.71
N GLN A 23 11.18 26.88 -6.65
CA GLN A 23 11.82 27.81 -7.59
C GLN A 23 12.39 27.06 -8.82
N ASP A 24 12.59 25.74 -8.75
CA ASP A 24 12.95 24.91 -9.90
C ASP A 24 11.70 24.62 -10.75
N LEU A 25 11.59 25.28 -11.91
CA LEU A 25 10.54 25.08 -12.92
C LEU A 25 10.41 23.61 -13.39
N GLY A 26 11.41 22.77 -13.11
CA GLY A 26 11.37 21.34 -13.41
C GLY A 26 10.54 20.51 -12.42
N VAL A 27 10.19 21.01 -11.24
CA VAL A 27 9.44 20.25 -10.23
C VAL A 27 7.94 20.32 -10.51
N ARG A 28 7.37 19.20 -10.96
CA ARG A 28 5.91 19.06 -11.21
C ARG A 28 5.18 18.24 -10.16
N PHE A 29 5.93 17.59 -9.25
CA PHE A 29 5.37 16.93 -8.08
C PHE A 29 5.26 17.93 -6.93
N LEU A 30 4.10 18.59 -6.81
CA LEU A 30 3.88 19.69 -5.86
C LEU A 30 3.30 19.25 -4.51
N GLN A 31 2.92 17.98 -4.33
CA GLN A 31 2.22 17.47 -3.15
C GLN A 31 2.79 17.91 -1.78
N PRO A 32 4.12 18.06 -1.57
CA PRO A 32 4.66 18.56 -0.29
C PRO A 32 4.40 20.05 -0.01
N PHE A 33 4.13 20.85 -1.04
CA PHE A 33 4.12 22.32 -0.96
C PHE A 33 2.72 22.94 -1.07
N VAL A 34 1.70 22.12 -1.20
CA VAL A 34 0.33 22.56 -1.44
C VAL A 34 -0.46 22.65 -0.13
N ASN A 35 -1.50 23.49 -0.12
CA ASN A 35 -2.45 23.63 0.98
C ASN A 35 -3.01 22.28 1.43
N LEU A 36 -3.34 22.17 2.72
CA LEU A 36 -3.83 20.92 3.33
C LEU A 36 -5.03 20.33 2.59
N LEU A 37 -5.98 21.16 2.14
CA LEU A 37 -7.14 20.71 1.39
C LEU A 37 -6.75 20.02 0.08
N SER A 38 -5.86 20.64 -0.70
CA SER A 38 -5.41 20.03 -1.96
C SER A 38 -4.40 18.91 -1.74
N LYS A 39 -3.75 18.81 -0.58
CA LYS A 39 -2.98 17.63 -0.17
C LYS A 39 -3.90 16.44 0.12
N ALA A 40 -5.04 16.71 0.74
CA ALA A 40 -6.05 15.73 1.10
C ALA A 40 -6.86 15.22 -0.11
N THR A 41 -7.27 16.12 -1.01
CA THR A 41 -8.06 15.78 -2.20
C THR A 41 -7.24 15.54 -3.47
N TYR A 42 -5.91 15.66 -3.39
CA TYR A 42 -4.98 15.55 -4.53
C TYR A 42 -5.31 16.50 -5.69
N TRP A 43 -5.89 17.67 -5.40
CA TRP A 43 -6.39 18.59 -6.45
C TRP A 43 -5.32 19.03 -7.46
N TRP A 44 -4.05 19.18 -7.03
CA TRP A 44 -2.94 19.53 -7.91
C TRP A 44 -2.75 18.52 -9.06
N MET A 45 -3.12 17.24 -8.87
CA MET A 45 -3.02 16.21 -9.90
C MET A 45 -4.00 16.41 -11.06
N ASN A 46 -5.11 17.12 -10.86
CA ASN A 46 -6.11 17.33 -11.92
C ASN A 46 -5.49 17.97 -13.17
N THR A 47 -4.56 18.89 -12.98
CA THR A 47 -3.84 19.54 -14.08
C THR A 47 -3.03 18.54 -14.91
N LEU A 48 -2.37 17.59 -14.25
CA LEU A 48 -1.57 16.55 -14.88
C LEU A 48 -2.46 15.53 -15.60
N ILE A 49 -3.55 15.09 -14.97
CA ILE A 49 -4.49 14.13 -15.56
C ILE A 49 -5.14 14.69 -16.84
N ILE A 50 -5.61 15.94 -16.78
CA ILE A 50 -6.21 16.61 -17.95
C ILE A 50 -5.17 16.77 -19.07
N SER A 51 -3.91 17.08 -18.73
CA SER A 51 -2.83 17.16 -19.72
C SER A 51 -2.51 15.79 -20.33
N ALA A 52 -2.52 14.72 -19.52
CA ALA A 52 -2.22 13.36 -19.94
C ALA A 52 -3.28 12.78 -20.90
N HIS A 53 -4.53 13.22 -20.78
CA HIS A 53 -5.57 12.86 -21.74
C HIS A 53 -5.31 13.45 -23.13
N LYS A 54 -4.72 14.65 -23.19
CA LYS A 54 -4.45 15.36 -24.46
C LYS A 54 -3.15 14.92 -25.12
N LYS A 55 -2.14 14.54 -24.34
CA LYS A 55 -0.81 14.16 -24.84
C LYS A 55 -0.25 13.01 -24.00
N PRO A 56 0.41 12.01 -24.62
CA PRO A 56 1.10 10.96 -23.88
C PRO A 56 2.15 11.58 -22.94
N ILE A 57 2.34 10.95 -21.77
CA ILE A 57 3.23 11.44 -20.73
C ILE A 57 4.67 11.03 -21.06
N ASP A 58 5.49 11.99 -21.45
CA ASP A 58 6.93 11.81 -21.54
C ASP A 58 7.60 11.96 -20.16
N LEU A 59 8.81 11.42 -20.00
CA LEU A 59 9.65 11.60 -18.80
C LEU A 59 9.83 13.09 -18.43
N LYS A 60 9.90 13.98 -19.43
CA LYS A 60 9.98 15.43 -19.24
C LYS A 60 8.71 16.02 -18.61
N ALA A 61 7.55 15.40 -18.85
CA ALA A 61 6.26 15.86 -18.34
C ALA A 61 6.01 15.48 -16.87
N ILE A 62 6.71 14.48 -16.33
CA ILE A 62 6.64 14.04 -14.93
C ILE A 62 7.37 15.03 -13.99
N GLY A 63 8.44 15.66 -14.50
CA GLY A 63 9.25 16.61 -13.75
C GLY A 63 10.26 15.95 -12.79
N LYS A 64 11.03 16.79 -12.10
CA LYS A 64 12.00 16.39 -11.07
C LYS A 64 11.30 16.16 -9.73
N LEU A 65 11.90 15.29 -8.93
CA LEU A 65 11.48 15.03 -7.55
C LEU A 65 11.94 16.17 -6.60
N PRO A 66 11.12 16.54 -5.60
CA PRO A 66 11.51 17.45 -4.53
C PRO A 66 12.73 16.96 -3.76
N ILE A 67 13.55 17.85 -3.20
CA ILE A 67 14.75 17.53 -2.42
C ILE A 67 14.47 16.52 -1.30
N ALA A 68 13.31 16.63 -0.65
CA ALA A 68 12.91 15.72 0.43
C ALA A 68 12.77 14.25 -0.01
N MET A 69 12.48 13.99 -1.28
CA MET A 69 12.28 12.63 -1.83
C MET A 69 13.48 12.14 -2.66
N ARG A 70 14.56 12.92 -2.75
CA ARG A 70 15.75 12.51 -3.50
C ARG A 70 16.51 11.41 -2.77
N ALA A 71 17.05 10.47 -3.54
CA ALA A 71 17.81 9.34 -3.03
C ALA A 71 19.00 9.77 -2.15
N LEU A 72 19.69 10.86 -2.50
CA LEU A 72 20.81 11.40 -1.73
C LEU A 72 20.37 11.85 -0.33
N THR A 73 19.28 12.62 -0.24
CA THR A 73 18.74 13.11 1.04
C THR A 73 18.33 11.94 1.94
N ASN A 74 17.62 10.96 1.37
CA ASN A 74 17.16 9.77 2.08
C ASN A 74 18.34 8.86 2.49
N TYR A 75 19.39 8.78 1.67
CA TYR A 75 20.62 8.06 1.99
C TYR A 75 21.32 8.68 3.20
N VAL A 76 21.52 10.00 3.22
CA VAL A 76 22.17 10.71 4.35
C VAL A 76 21.34 10.60 5.63
N LEU A 77 20.01 10.57 5.52
CA LEU A 77 19.12 10.36 6.66
C LEU A 77 19.27 8.96 7.28
N ALA A 78 19.58 7.95 6.45
CA ALA A 78 19.75 6.56 6.87
C ALA A 78 21.19 6.22 7.29
N ASP A 79 22.19 6.86 6.67
CA ASP A 79 23.60 6.58 6.88
C ASP A 79 24.17 7.41 8.04
N HIS A 80 24.56 6.75 9.12
CA HIS A 80 25.22 7.36 10.28
C HIS A 80 26.51 6.61 10.60
N PRO A 81 27.69 7.25 10.45
CA PRO A 81 28.99 6.55 10.50
C PRO A 81 29.39 6.04 11.89
N ASN A 82 28.78 6.53 12.97
CA ASN A 82 29.25 6.31 14.35
C ASN A 82 28.49 5.23 15.14
N ARG A 83 27.65 4.38 14.53
CA ARG A 83 26.89 3.38 15.29
C ARG A 83 26.78 2.01 14.61
N THR A 84 26.42 1.03 15.45
CA THR A 84 26.28 -0.39 15.12
C THR A 84 25.48 -0.62 13.82
N PRO A 85 25.92 -1.56 12.95
CA PRO A 85 25.50 -1.66 11.55
C PRO A 85 24.10 -2.25 11.30
N SER A 86 23.21 -2.27 12.28
CA SER A 86 21.89 -2.91 12.11
C SER A 86 20.98 -2.10 11.18
N ILE A 87 20.73 -2.64 9.98
CA ILE A 87 19.89 -2.03 8.94
C ILE A 87 18.48 -1.73 9.48
N TRP A 88 17.90 -2.64 10.25
CA TRP A 88 16.55 -2.50 10.82
C TRP A 88 16.40 -1.28 11.74
N LEU A 89 17.39 -1.01 12.60
CA LEU A 89 17.35 0.14 13.49
C LEU A 89 17.53 1.45 12.73
N ALA A 90 18.41 1.47 11.72
CA ALA A 90 18.59 2.63 10.86
C ALA A 90 17.30 2.96 10.09
N MET A 91 16.62 1.94 9.54
CA MET A 91 15.34 2.09 8.87
C MET A 91 14.25 2.63 9.81
N TYR A 92 14.11 2.05 11.01
CA TYR A 92 13.12 2.51 11.98
C TYR A 92 13.38 3.94 12.44
N ARG A 93 14.64 4.33 12.62
CA ARG A 93 14.98 5.69 13.04
C ARG A 93 14.74 6.74 11.94
N ALA A 94 15.12 6.42 10.71
CA ALA A 94 14.98 7.34 9.57
C ALA A 94 13.51 7.48 9.12
N PHE A 95 12.77 6.38 9.06
CA PHE A 95 11.43 6.33 8.47
C PHE A 95 10.30 6.01 9.45
N GLY A 96 10.60 5.80 10.74
CA GLY A 96 9.58 5.47 11.75
C GLY A 96 8.60 6.61 12.04
N ARG A 97 9.03 7.88 11.99
CA ARG A 97 8.14 9.03 12.22
C ARG A 97 7.01 9.12 11.19
N PRO A 98 7.27 9.08 9.86
CA PRO A 98 6.21 8.98 8.85
C PRO A 98 5.30 7.76 9.00
N ILE A 99 5.85 6.59 9.33
CA ILE A 99 5.06 5.36 9.52
C ILE A 99 4.10 5.50 10.71
N LEU A 100 4.58 6.05 11.84
CA LEU A 100 3.74 6.33 13.00
C LEU A 100 2.63 7.33 12.65
N LEU A 101 2.94 8.40 11.91
CA LEU A 101 1.93 9.35 11.44
C LEU A 101 0.88 8.66 10.56
N SER A 102 1.31 7.82 9.61
CA SER A 102 0.39 7.04 8.77
C SER A 102 -0.51 6.11 9.59
N SER A 103 0.06 5.43 10.59
CA SER A 103 -0.69 4.56 11.50
C SER A 103 -1.72 5.34 12.30
N THR A 104 -1.41 6.55 12.78
CA THR A 104 -2.40 7.39 13.47
C THR A 104 -3.57 7.80 12.57
N PHE A 105 -3.32 8.15 11.31
CA PHE A 105 -4.40 8.44 10.35
C PHE A 105 -5.23 7.20 10.04
N ARG A 106 -4.60 6.03 9.95
CA ARG A 106 -5.31 4.76 9.77
C ARG A 106 -6.26 4.49 10.94
N TYR A 107 -5.77 4.55 12.18
CA TYR A 107 -6.62 4.33 13.36
C TYR A 107 -7.78 5.31 13.43
N LEU A 108 -7.53 6.59 13.12
CA LEU A 108 -8.59 7.59 13.08
C LEU A 108 -9.63 7.27 12.00
N ALA A 109 -9.19 6.82 10.82
CA ALA A 109 -10.11 6.37 9.77
C ALA A 109 -10.92 5.16 10.21
N ASP A 110 -10.31 4.17 10.88
CA ASP A 110 -11.02 2.97 11.34
C ASP A 110 -12.07 3.32 12.40
N LEU A 111 -11.75 4.23 13.34
CA LEU A 111 -12.72 4.77 14.32
C LEU A 111 -13.90 5.47 13.66
N LEU A 112 -13.64 6.31 12.65
CA LEU A 112 -14.69 6.97 11.89
C LEU A 112 -15.50 5.97 11.05
N GLY A 113 -14.91 4.86 10.63
CA GLY A 113 -15.62 3.78 9.93
C GLY A 113 -16.68 3.11 10.80
N PHE A 114 -16.46 3.00 12.10
CA PHE A 114 -17.47 2.50 13.03
C PHE A 114 -18.62 3.48 13.28
N ALA A 115 -18.43 4.78 12.99
CA ALA A 115 -19.52 5.75 13.07
C ALA A 115 -20.64 5.46 12.05
N GLY A 116 -20.31 4.80 10.92
CA GLY A 116 -21.29 4.42 9.90
C GLY A 116 -22.42 3.53 10.44
N PRO A 117 -22.11 2.31 10.89
CA PRO A 117 -23.10 1.41 11.50
C PRO A 117 -23.81 2.01 12.72
N LEU A 118 -23.10 2.76 13.56
CA LEU A 118 -23.68 3.44 14.73
C LEU A 118 -24.74 4.46 14.31
N CYS A 119 -24.44 5.33 13.35
CA CYS A 119 -25.41 6.29 12.83
C CYS A 119 -26.61 5.56 12.19
N ILE A 120 -26.39 4.52 11.39
CA ILE A 120 -27.50 3.77 10.79
C ILE A 120 -28.42 3.18 11.86
N SER A 121 -27.85 2.58 12.92
CA SER A 121 -28.64 2.06 14.03
C SER A 121 -29.44 3.16 14.76
N GLY A 122 -28.86 4.34 14.96
CA GLY A 122 -29.53 5.48 15.59
C GLY A 122 -30.66 6.07 14.74
N ILE A 123 -30.51 6.12 13.40
CA ILE A 123 -31.58 6.52 12.48
C ILE A 123 -32.75 5.54 12.55
N ILE A 124 -32.47 4.22 12.56
CA ILE A 124 -33.51 3.19 12.60
C ILE A 124 -34.27 3.25 13.94
N ASP A 125 -33.55 3.37 15.05
CA ASP A 125 -34.14 3.45 16.39
C ASP A 125 -35.03 4.71 16.52
N SER A 126 -34.53 5.86 16.05
CA SER A 126 -35.28 7.12 16.05
C SER A 126 -36.51 7.09 15.13
N LEU A 127 -36.45 6.38 14.00
CA LEU A 127 -37.61 6.17 13.13
C LEU A 127 -38.68 5.30 13.83
N SER A 128 -38.26 4.28 14.59
CA SER A 128 -39.16 3.39 15.30
C SER A 128 -39.83 4.01 16.53
N THR A 129 -39.23 5.06 17.12
CA THR A 129 -39.68 5.68 18.38
C THR A 129 -40.45 7.00 18.19
N ASN A 130 -40.75 7.39 16.94
CA ASN A 130 -41.33 8.71 16.59
C ASN A 130 -42.77 8.97 17.08
N ASP A 131 -43.40 8.06 17.83
CA ASP A 131 -44.79 8.19 18.32
C ASP A 131 -44.98 9.07 19.58
N SER A 132 -43.93 9.70 20.14
CA SER A 132 -44.09 10.53 21.36
C SER A 132 -43.18 11.76 21.46
N LYS A 133 -43.32 12.72 20.54
CA LYS A 133 -42.68 14.04 20.70
C LYS A 133 -43.41 14.89 21.73
N SER A 134 -43.00 14.81 23.00
CA SER A 134 -43.28 15.84 24.00
C SER A 134 -42.33 17.03 23.79
N THR A 135 -42.89 18.18 23.40
CA THR A 135 -42.21 19.45 23.19
C THR A 135 -41.58 19.96 24.49
N LYS A 136 -40.29 19.68 24.72
CA LYS A 136 -39.52 20.28 25.81
C LYS A 136 -38.70 21.47 25.27
N PRO A 137 -38.66 22.60 25.99
CA PRO A 137 -38.03 23.84 25.51
C PRO A 137 -36.48 23.85 25.57
N PHE A 138 -35.83 22.81 26.10
CA PHE A 138 -34.37 22.71 26.17
C PHE A 138 -33.86 21.48 25.43
N LEU A 139 -33.06 21.70 24.38
CA LEU A 139 -32.36 20.65 23.65
C LEU A 139 -31.20 20.10 24.50
N THR A 140 -31.38 18.92 25.07
CA THR A 140 -30.27 18.17 25.67
C THR A 140 -29.41 17.58 24.55
N SER A 141 -28.08 17.49 24.72
CA SER A 141 -27.16 16.95 23.69
C SER A 141 -27.55 15.55 23.18
N ARG A 142 -28.25 14.77 24.02
CA ARG A 142 -28.81 13.46 23.66
C ARG A 142 -30.02 13.53 22.74
N ASP A 143 -30.84 14.58 22.84
CA ASP A 143 -32.01 14.78 21.97
C ASP A 143 -31.59 15.34 20.61
N PHE A 144 -30.51 16.15 20.56
CA PHE A 144 -29.90 16.60 19.31
C PHE A 144 -29.33 15.45 18.48
N LEU A 145 -28.69 14.47 19.12
CA LEU A 145 -28.20 13.26 18.46
C LEU A 145 -29.29 12.24 18.11
N LYS A 146 -30.55 12.48 18.49
CA LYS A 146 -31.70 11.64 18.09
C LYS A 146 -32.45 12.19 16.88
N ASP A 147 -32.13 13.40 16.42
CA ASP A 147 -32.75 13.93 15.22
C ASP A 147 -32.18 13.27 13.97
N ASN A 148 -33.06 12.74 13.12
CA ASN A 148 -32.70 11.96 11.94
C ASN A 148 -31.85 12.78 10.94
N TYR A 149 -32.18 14.05 10.76
CA TYR A 149 -31.45 14.94 9.85
C TYR A 149 -30.04 15.24 10.35
N VAL A 150 -29.88 15.49 11.65
CA VAL A 150 -28.58 15.72 12.28
C VAL A 150 -27.69 14.48 12.15
N LEU A 151 -28.25 13.30 12.41
CA LEU A 151 -27.50 12.05 12.32
C LEU A 151 -27.10 11.70 10.88
N ALA A 152 -27.95 12.03 9.89
CA ALA A 152 -27.63 11.86 8.47
C ALA A 152 -26.49 12.80 8.00
N VAL A 153 -26.51 14.07 8.42
CA VAL A 153 -25.42 15.02 8.14
C VAL A 153 -24.12 14.58 8.84
N LEU A 154 -24.21 14.10 10.08
CA LEU A 154 -23.08 13.56 10.83
C LEU A 154 -22.47 12.34 10.12
N LEU A 155 -23.31 11.42 9.65
CA LEU A 155 -22.88 10.26 8.85
C LEU A 155 -22.14 10.69 7.58
N PHE A 156 -22.68 11.66 6.84
CA PHE A 156 -22.04 12.18 5.62
C PHE A 156 -20.65 12.77 5.91
N LEU A 157 -20.54 13.62 6.93
CA LEU A 157 -19.26 14.21 7.33
C LEU A 157 -18.26 13.17 7.84
N ALA A 158 -18.73 12.20 8.62
CA ALA A 158 -17.90 11.11 9.13
C ALA A 158 -17.34 10.25 7.98
N LEU A 159 -18.15 9.92 6.98
CA LEU A 159 -17.71 9.14 5.81
C LEU A 159 -16.69 9.90 4.96
N ILE A 160 -16.90 11.20 4.68
CA ILE A 160 -15.91 11.99 3.93
C ILE A 160 -14.57 12.05 4.68
N LEU A 161 -14.63 12.29 5.99
CA LEU A 161 -13.43 12.41 6.81
C LEU A 161 -12.72 11.05 6.95
N GLN A 162 -13.47 9.96 7.10
CA GLN A 162 -12.95 8.59 7.07
C GLN A 162 -12.16 8.33 5.79
N ARG A 163 -12.77 8.56 4.61
CA ARG A 163 -12.14 8.32 3.31
C ARG A 163 -10.89 9.16 3.11
N THR A 164 -10.94 10.41 3.56
CA THR A 164 -9.83 11.34 3.43
C THR A 164 -8.64 10.90 4.29
N PHE A 165 -8.86 10.52 5.54
CA PHE A 165 -7.78 10.01 6.40
C PHE A 165 -7.22 8.68 5.93
N LEU A 166 -8.07 7.79 5.44
CA LEU A 166 -7.64 6.52 4.85
C LEU A 166 -6.70 6.74 3.66
N GLN A 167 -7.09 7.63 2.74
CA GLN A 167 -6.26 7.95 1.57
C GLN A 167 -4.97 8.67 1.95
N ALA A 168 -5.02 9.56 2.94
CA ALA A 168 -3.82 10.22 3.47
C ALA A 168 -2.85 9.22 4.10
N SER A 169 -3.34 8.25 4.88
CA SER A 169 -2.55 7.15 5.44
C SER A 169 -1.85 6.35 4.33
N TYR A 170 -2.60 5.91 3.32
CA TYR A 170 -2.02 5.16 2.19
C TYR A 170 -0.91 5.94 1.51
N TYR A 171 -1.14 7.21 1.21
CA TYR A 171 -0.14 8.05 0.55
C TYR A 171 1.14 8.21 1.38
N VAL A 172 1.04 8.51 2.67
CA VAL A 172 2.22 8.64 3.54
C VAL A 172 3.02 7.34 3.59
N THR A 173 2.35 6.18 3.63
CA THR A 173 3.04 4.89 3.64
C THR A 173 3.71 4.59 2.30
N ILE A 174 3.04 4.85 1.18
CA ILE A 174 3.59 4.66 -0.17
C ILE A 174 4.81 5.57 -0.38
N GLU A 175 4.69 6.85 -0.03
CA GLU A 175 5.79 7.82 -0.07
C GLU A 175 6.99 7.32 0.73
N THR A 176 6.75 6.88 1.98
CA THR A 176 7.82 6.38 2.85
C THR A 176 8.47 5.12 2.31
N GLY A 177 7.69 4.19 1.76
CA GLY A 177 8.20 2.97 1.12
C GLY A 177 9.08 3.27 -0.09
N ILE A 178 8.68 4.20 -0.95
CA ILE A 178 9.46 4.62 -2.12
C ILE A 178 10.77 5.31 -1.68
N ASN A 179 10.70 6.22 -0.69
CA ASN A 179 11.87 6.90 -0.15
C ASN A 179 12.88 5.92 0.46
N LEU A 180 12.39 4.91 1.21
CA LEU A 180 13.21 3.82 1.74
C LEU A 180 13.88 3.04 0.62
N ARG A 181 13.11 2.61 -0.39
CA ARG A 181 13.65 1.86 -1.53
C ARG A 181 14.77 2.66 -2.22
N GLY A 182 14.57 3.95 -2.45
CA GLY A 182 15.58 4.85 -2.99
C GLY A 182 16.86 4.94 -2.16
N ALA A 183 16.74 5.02 -0.82
CA ALA A 183 17.89 5.00 0.09
C ALA A 183 18.63 3.65 0.05
N LEU A 184 17.90 2.54 0.06
CA LEU A 184 18.47 1.19 0.00
C LEU A 184 19.22 0.95 -1.31
N LEU A 185 18.65 1.36 -2.44
CA LEU A 185 19.33 1.33 -3.74
C LEU A 185 20.67 2.08 -3.70
N ALA A 186 20.68 3.29 -3.13
CA ALA A 186 21.91 4.06 -2.98
C ALA A 186 22.93 3.40 -2.04
N MET A 187 22.48 2.83 -0.92
CA MET A 187 23.35 2.09 0.02
C MET A 187 23.94 0.83 -0.60
N ILE A 188 23.13 0.04 -1.30
CA ILE A 188 23.58 -1.15 -2.02
C ILE A 188 24.59 -0.75 -3.09
N TYR A 189 24.33 0.31 -3.85
CA TYR A 189 25.24 0.78 -4.89
C TYR A 189 26.58 1.29 -4.31
N ASN A 190 26.56 2.09 -3.24
CA ASN A 190 27.78 2.54 -2.56
C ASN A 190 28.57 1.34 -1.98
N LYS A 191 27.87 0.32 -1.46
CA LYS A 191 28.52 -0.90 -0.99
C LYS A 191 29.17 -1.65 -2.15
N ILE A 192 28.49 -1.80 -3.28
CA ILE A 192 29.02 -2.45 -4.49
C ILE A 192 30.30 -1.76 -4.97
N LEU A 193 30.34 -0.43 -4.99
CA LEU A 193 31.54 0.33 -5.39
C LEU A 193 32.75 0.13 -4.45
N ARG A 194 32.53 -0.33 -3.22
CA ARG A 194 33.57 -0.58 -2.21
C ARG A 194 33.89 -2.07 -2.02
N LEU A 195 33.16 -2.96 -2.68
CA LEU A 195 33.43 -4.40 -2.58
C LEU A 195 34.71 -4.73 -3.34
N SER A 196 35.62 -5.44 -2.67
CA SER A 196 36.81 -6.00 -3.31
C SER A 196 36.40 -7.02 -4.37
N THR A 197 37.08 -7.01 -5.51
CA THR A 197 36.92 -7.98 -6.60
C THR A 197 37.13 -9.42 -6.14
N SER A 198 37.85 -9.65 -5.03
CA SER A 198 38.06 -10.96 -4.41
C SER A 198 36.75 -11.67 -4.01
N ASN A 199 35.78 -10.94 -3.46
CA ASN A 199 34.51 -11.52 -3.01
C ASN A 199 33.58 -11.82 -4.20
N LEU A 200 33.73 -11.05 -5.29
CA LEU A 200 33.05 -11.33 -6.56
C LEU A 200 33.68 -12.54 -7.28
N SER A 201 35.01 -12.68 -7.23
CA SER A 201 35.75 -13.76 -7.90
C SER A 201 35.70 -15.09 -7.14
N MET A 202 35.55 -15.06 -5.81
CA MET A 202 35.36 -16.27 -4.98
C MET A 202 33.99 -16.92 -5.13
N GLY A 203 33.07 -16.31 -5.90
CA GLY A 203 31.76 -16.90 -6.19
C GLY A 203 30.74 -16.84 -5.06
N GLU A 204 31.06 -16.23 -3.92
CA GLU A 204 30.12 -16.06 -2.80
C GLU A 204 28.91 -15.19 -3.17
N MET A 205 29.10 -14.21 -4.07
CA MET A 205 28.04 -13.31 -4.51
C MET A 205 28.15 -13.04 -6.01
N THR A 206 27.25 -13.67 -6.78
CA THR A 206 27.19 -13.54 -8.24
C THR A 206 26.50 -12.24 -8.65
N LEU A 207 26.82 -11.72 -9.85
CA LEU A 207 26.14 -10.57 -10.44
C LEU A 207 24.60 -10.79 -10.53
N GLY A 208 24.19 -12.03 -10.76
CA GLY A 208 22.77 -12.43 -10.78
C GLY A 208 22.09 -12.25 -9.41
N GLN A 209 22.75 -12.64 -8.32
CA GLN A 209 22.24 -12.42 -6.97
C GLN A 209 22.14 -10.94 -6.62
N ILE A 210 23.11 -10.12 -7.02
CA ILE A 210 23.05 -8.65 -6.84
C ILE A 210 21.86 -8.06 -7.59
N ASN A 211 21.65 -8.47 -8.84
CA ASN A 211 20.51 -8.00 -9.62
C ASN A 211 19.17 -8.43 -9.00
N ASN A 212 19.09 -9.66 -8.48
CA ASN A 212 17.91 -10.16 -7.76
C ASN A 212 17.65 -9.36 -6.48
N LEU A 213 18.69 -9.10 -5.68
CA LEU A 213 18.64 -8.29 -4.46
C LEU A 213 18.06 -6.90 -4.77
N VAL A 214 18.57 -6.23 -5.81
CA VAL A 214 18.11 -4.90 -6.21
C VAL A 214 16.69 -4.92 -6.79
N ALA A 215 16.35 -5.88 -7.64
CA ALA A 215 15.07 -5.90 -8.34
C ALA A 215 13.91 -6.44 -7.50
N ILE A 216 14.13 -7.57 -6.82
CA ILE A 216 13.07 -8.32 -6.12
C ILE A 216 13.06 -7.96 -4.63
N GLU A 217 14.19 -8.09 -3.94
CA GLU A 217 14.20 -7.99 -2.48
C GLU A 217 13.94 -6.55 -1.99
N THR A 218 14.52 -5.52 -2.64
CA THR A 218 14.19 -4.13 -2.29
C THR A 218 12.71 -3.79 -2.55
N ASN A 219 12.12 -4.40 -3.58
CA ASN A 219 10.71 -4.21 -3.92
C ASN A 219 9.80 -4.90 -2.90
N GLN A 220 10.13 -6.12 -2.48
CA GLN A 220 9.43 -6.82 -1.40
C GLN A 220 9.49 -6.04 -0.08
N LEU A 221 10.64 -5.45 0.25
CA LEU A 221 10.79 -4.63 1.45
C LEU A 221 9.96 -3.34 1.38
N MET A 222 9.85 -2.72 0.21
CA MET A 222 8.94 -1.59 -0.03
C MET A 222 7.48 -1.98 0.22
N TRP A 223 7.04 -3.14 -0.30
CA TRP A 223 5.70 -3.67 -0.06
C TRP A 223 5.45 -4.04 1.40
N PHE A 224 6.45 -4.56 2.09
CA PHE A 224 6.38 -4.81 3.53
C PHE A 224 6.09 -3.54 4.32
N LEU A 225 6.77 -2.43 4.01
CA LEU A 225 6.48 -1.14 4.63
C LEU A 225 5.09 -0.61 4.28
N PHE A 226 4.63 -0.82 3.04
CA PHE A 226 3.26 -0.48 2.63
C PHE A 226 2.20 -1.18 3.49
N LEU A 227 2.45 -2.45 3.86
CA LEU A 227 1.56 -3.24 4.70
C LEU A 227 1.75 -2.99 6.21
N CYS A 228 2.81 -2.30 6.62
CA CYS A 228 3.16 -2.12 8.03
C CYS A 228 2.03 -1.47 8.86
N PRO A 229 1.38 -0.37 8.45
CA PRO A 229 0.26 0.18 9.20
C PRO A 229 -0.93 -0.78 9.33
N ASN A 230 -1.18 -1.62 8.31
CA ASN A 230 -2.27 -2.60 8.33
C ASN A 230 -2.04 -3.67 9.39
N LEU A 231 -0.80 -4.12 9.58
CA LEU A 231 -0.46 -5.14 10.57
C LEU A 231 -0.85 -4.73 12.01
N TRP A 232 -0.82 -3.44 12.32
CA TRP A 232 -1.13 -2.91 13.65
C TRP A 232 -2.58 -2.44 13.74
N ALA A 233 -3.15 -1.94 12.65
CA ALA A 233 -4.51 -1.45 12.58
C ALA A 233 -5.57 -2.56 12.51
N MET A 234 -5.33 -3.61 11.71
CA MET A 234 -6.29 -4.69 11.49
C MET A 234 -6.70 -5.42 12.78
N PRO A 235 -5.79 -5.77 13.72
CA PRO A 235 -6.19 -6.40 14.99
C PRO A 235 -7.11 -5.50 15.82
N VAL A 236 -6.79 -4.21 15.89
CA VAL A 236 -7.60 -3.21 16.63
C VAL A 236 -8.97 -3.07 15.97
N GLN A 237 -9.02 -3.00 14.64
CA GLN A 237 -10.26 -2.93 13.88
C GLN A 237 -11.14 -4.17 14.11
N ILE A 238 -10.56 -5.38 14.12
CA ILE A 238 -11.31 -6.61 14.40
C ILE A 238 -11.87 -6.59 15.82
N VAL A 239 -11.06 -6.28 16.84
CA VAL A 239 -11.51 -6.23 18.24
C VAL A 239 -12.64 -5.22 18.43
N MET A 240 -12.47 -4.00 17.91
CA MET A 240 -13.50 -2.96 17.98
C MET A 240 -14.77 -3.34 17.22
N GLY A 241 -14.63 -3.98 16.05
CA GLY A 241 -15.75 -4.47 15.26
C GLY A 241 -16.56 -5.54 15.98
N VAL A 242 -15.91 -6.49 16.66
CA VAL A 242 -16.59 -7.53 17.45
C VAL A 242 -17.31 -6.92 18.66
N ILE A 243 -16.68 -5.98 19.37
CA ILE A 243 -17.31 -5.27 20.49
C ILE A 243 -18.55 -4.50 20.02
N LEU A 244 -18.45 -3.77 18.92
CA LEU A 244 -19.56 -3.03 18.35
C LEU A 244 -20.71 -3.97 17.94
N LEU A 245 -20.39 -5.07 17.25
CA LEU A 245 -21.37 -6.06 16.81
C LEU A 245 -22.10 -6.70 18.00
N TYR A 246 -21.38 -6.99 19.10
CA TYR A 246 -21.96 -7.49 20.34
C TYR A 246 -22.92 -6.48 20.97
N HIS A 247 -22.60 -5.18 20.94
CA HIS A 247 -23.49 -4.14 21.46
C HIS A 247 -24.77 -3.99 20.64
N LEU A 248 -24.72 -4.13 19.31
CA LEU A 248 -25.90 -3.95 18.45
C LEU A 248 -26.83 -5.17 18.41
N LEU A 249 -26.28 -6.38 18.35
CA LEU A 249 -27.06 -7.63 18.12
C LEU A 249 -27.05 -8.59 19.33
N GLY A 250 -26.33 -8.25 20.40
CA GLY A 250 -26.22 -9.08 21.60
C GLY A 250 -25.46 -10.39 21.36
N LYS A 251 -25.86 -11.46 22.08
CA LYS A 251 -25.15 -12.76 22.08
C LYS A 251 -25.13 -13.45 20.71
N SER A 252 -26.12 -13.19 19.85
CA SER A 252 -26.22 -13.80 18.51
C SER A 252 -25.07 -13.37 17.59
N ALA A 253 -24.62 -12.12 17.70
CA ALA A 253 -23.51 -11.59 16.91
C ALA A 253 -22.17 -12.30 17.13
N VAL A 254 -21.95 -12.88 18.32
CA VAL A 254 -20.71 -13.58 18.65
C VAL A 254 -20.53 -14.81 17.76
N VAL A 255 -21.62 -15.48 17.39
CA VAL A 255 -21.58 -16.63 16.48
C VAL A 255 -21.11 -16.21 15.09
N GLY A 256 -21.64 -15.09 14.56
CA GLY A 256 -21.20 -14.53 13.28
C GLY A 256 -19.74 -14.09 13.30
N ALA A 257 -19.30 -13.41 14.36
CA ALA A 257 -17.91 -13.01 14.55
C ALA A 257 -16.97 -14.22 14.62
N ALA A 258 -17.36 -15.28 15.34
CA ALA A 258 -16.58 -16.51 15.44
C ALA A 258 -16.40 -17.20 14.07
N VAL A 259 -17.45 -17.23 13.25
CA VAL A 259 -17.35 -17.77 11.88
C VAL A 259 -16.36 -16.96 11.04
N ILE A 260 -16.41 -15.62 11.09
CA ILE A 260 -15.46 -14.76 10.35
C ILE A 260 -14.02 -14.98 10.83
N LEU A 261 -13.79 -15.08 12.14
CA LEU A 261 -12.47 -15.36 12.70
C LEU A 261 -11.94 -16.74 12.30
N LEU A 262 -12.80 -17.75 12.18
CA LEU A 262 -12.42 -19.08 11.68
C LEU A 262 -12.16 -19.11 10.17
N LEU A 263 -12.74 -18.20 9.39
CA LEU A 263 -12.45 -18.08 7.96
C LEU A 263 -11.04 -17.51 7.70
N ALA A 264 -10.50 -16.68 8.60
CA ALA A 264 -9.16 -16.11 8.46
C ALA A 264 -8.01 -17.14 8.37
N PRO A 265 -7.89 -18.15 9.27
CA PRO A 265 -6.85 -19.18 9.15
C PRO A 265 -7.06 -20.09 7.93
N ILE A 266 -8.30 -20.32 7.52
CA ILE A 266 -8.61 -21.06 6.28
C ILE A 266 -8.08 -20.27 5.07
N GLN A 267 -8.32 -18.95 5.03
CA GLN A 267 -7.78 -18.08 3.98
C GLN A 267 -6.25 -18.10 3.95
N TYR A 268 -5.62 -18.05 5.13
CA TYR A 268 -4.17 -18.12 5.25
C TYR A 268 -3.64 -19.45 4.69
N PHE A 269 -4.26 -20.59 5.06
CA PHE A 269 -3.88 -21.90 4.53
C PHE A 269 -4.02 -21.97 3.00
N ILE A 270 -5.15 -21.52 2.45
CA ILE A 270 -5.35 -21.46 0.99
C ILE A 270 -4.30 -20.57 0.34
N ALA A 271 -3.98 -19.39 0.92
CA ALA A 271 -2.96 -18.48 0.40
C ALA A 271 -1.55 -19.10 0.42
N THR A 272 -1.20 -19.86 1.46
CA THR A 272 0.08 -20.59 1.50
C THR A 272 0.16 -21.65 0.40
N LYS A 273 -0.91 -22.43 0.17
CA LYS A 273 -0.96 -23.41 -0.92
C LYS A 273 -1.00 -22.78 -2.31
N LEU A 274 -1.65 -21.63 -2.45
CA LEU A 274 -1.60 -20.81 -3.65
C LEU A 274 -0.16 -20.37 -3.96
N ALA A 275 0.57 -19.87 -2.96
CA ALA A 275 1.96 -19.43 -3.11
C ALA A 275 2.90 -20.59 -3.49
N GLU A 276 2.73 -21.77 -2.86
CA GLU A 276 3.44 -22.99 -3.24
C GLU A 276 3.16 -23.40 -4.70
N ALA A 277 1.88 -23.40 -5.11
CA ALA A 277 1.47 -23.72 -6.48
C ALA A 277 1.99 -22.68 -7.50
N GLN A 278 2.00 -21.40 -7.14
CA GLN A 278 2.57 -20.34 -7.96
C GLN A 278 4.08 -20.51 -8.13
N LYS A 279 4.80 -20.86 -7.06
CA LYS A 279 6.23 -21.15 -7.12
C LYS A 279 6.54 -22.33 -8.04
N SER A 280 5.85 -23.45 -7.85
CA SER A 280 5.92 -24.63 -8.74
C SER A 280 5.71 -24.26 -10.21
N THR A 281 4.68 -23.45 -10.47
CA THR A 281 4.35 -22.99 -11.83
C THR A 281 5.48 -22.15 -12.44
N LEU A 282 6.06 -21.23 -11.66
CA LEU A 282 7.17 -20.39 -12.11
C LEU A 282 8.43 -21.21 -12.38
N ASP A 283 8.70 -22.25 -11.60
CA ASP A 283 9.84 -23.15 -11.81
C ASP A 283 9.69 -23.90 -13.15
N TYR A 284 8.52 -24.50 -13.43
CA TYR A 284 8.25 -25.15 -14.73
C TYR A 284 8.28 -24.17 -15.91
N SER A 285 7.73 -22.96 -15.73
CA SER A 285 7.77 -21.94 -16.78
C SER A 285 9.19 -21.49 -17.09
N THR A 286 10.04 -21.38 -16.07
CA THR A 286 11.46 -21.04 -16.21
C THR A 286 12.22 -22.15 -16.96
N GLU A 287 11.97 -23.42 -16.64
CA GLU A 287 12.55 -24.55 -17.38
C GLU A 287 12.13 -24.53 -18.85
N ARG A 288 10.84 -24.31 -19.14
CA ARG A 288 10.32 -24.21 -20.51
C ARG A 288 10.96 -23.06 -21.28
N LEU A 289 11.09 -21.89 -20.66
CA LEU A 289 11.75 -20.73 -21.27
C LEU A 289 13.22 -21.01 -21.57
N LYS A 290 13.93 -21.72 -20.66
CA LYS A 290 15.31 -22.14 -20.90
C LYS A 290 15.43 -23.06 -22.11
N LYS A 291 14.63 -24.15 -22.18
CA LYS A 291 14.62 -25.08 -23.33
C LYS A 291 14.27 -24.37 -24.64
N THR A 292 13.28 -23.48 -24.61
CA THR A 292 12.88 -22.70 -25.77
C THR A 292 14.00 -21.77 -26.25
N ASN A 293 14.72 -21.14 -25.32
CA ASN A 293 15.87 -20.28 -25.66
C ASN A 293 17.03 -21.09 -26.26
N GLU A 294 17.29 -22.30 -25.77
CA GLU A 294 18.31 -23.21 -26.36
C GLU A 294 17.95 -23.60 -27.81
N ILE A 295 16.69 -23.91 -28.08
CA ILE A 295 16.18 -24.19 -29.43
C ILE A 295 16.35 -22.97 -30.36
N LEU A 296 15.98 -21.78 -29.89
CA LEU A 296 16.11 -20.54 -30.68
C LEU A 296 17.56 -20.21 -31.02
N LYS A 297 18.49 -20.44 -30.09
CA LYS A 297 19.94 -20.26 -30.33
C LYS A 297 20.48 -21.27 -31.36
N GLY A 298 19.95 -22.50 -31.38
CA GLY A 298 20.38 -23.59 -32.26
C GLY A 298 19.56 -23.78 -33.55
N ILE A 299 18.65 -22.86 -33.89
CA ILE A 299 17.58 -23.13 -34.86
C ILE A 299 18.06 -23.59 -36.24
N LYS A 300 19.19 -23.07 -36.72
CA LYS A 300 19.77 -23.45 -38.02
C LYS A 300 20.24 -24.91 -38.02
N LEU A 301 20.87 -25.35 -36.93
CA LEU A 301 21.33 -26.73 -36.76
C LEU A 301 20.13 -27.68 -36.71
N LEU A 302 19.12 -27.34 -35.89
CA LEU A 302 17.93 -28.20 -35.75
C LEU A 302 17.23 -28.41 -37.10
N LYS A 303 17.07 -27.36 -37.91
CA LYS A 303 16.46 -27.46 -39.25
C LYS A 303 17.29 -28.25 -40.24
N LEU A 304 18.62 -28.16 -40.19
CA LEU A 304 19.51 -28.93 -41.08
C LEU A 304 19.43 -30.43 -40.84
N TYR A 305 19.21 -30.85 -39.58
CA TYR A 305 19.08 -32.26 -39.19
C TYR A 305 17.61 -32.73 -39.12
N ALA A 306 16.64 -31.89 -39.46
CA ALA A 306 15.20 -32.15 -39.30
C ALA A 306 14.81 -32.60 -37.87
N TRP A 307 15.50 -32.07 -36.85
CA TRP A 307 15.29 -32.40 -35.44
C TRP A 307 14.21 -31.54 -34.77
N GLU A 308 13.54 -30.65 -35.50
CA GLU A 308 12.54 -29.75 -34.92
C GLU A 308 11.45 -30.47 -34.12
N HIS A 309 10.94 -31.61 -34.63
CA HIS A 309 9.81 -32.31 -34.01
C HIS A 309 10.21 -32.91 -32.66
N VAL A 310 11.42 -33.47 -32.55
CA VAL A 310 11.94 -34.08 -31.32
C VAL A 310 12.10 -33.03 -30.23
N PHE A 311 12.68 -31.88 -30.57
CA PHE A 311 12.86 -30.77 -29.62
C PHE A 311 11.54 -30.08 -29.27
N CYS A 312 10.60 -29.99 -30.22
CA CYS A 312 9.26 -29.46 -29.96
C CYS A 312 8.53 -30.32 -28.93
N GLN A 313 8.58 -31.65 -29.09
CA GLN A 313 7.95 -32.59 -28.16
C GLN A 313 8.51 -32.47 -26.73
N ASN A 314 9.83 -32.32 -26.57
CA ASN A 314 10.45 -32.10 -25.26
C ASN A 314 10.00 -30.79 -24.58
N VAL A 315 9.74 -29.73 -25.36
CA VAL A 315 9.14 -28.48 -24.84
C VAL A 315 7.67 -28.70 -24.46
N GLU A 316 6.94 -29.47 -25.26
CA GLU A 316 5.53 -29.79 -25.01
C GLU A 316 5.33 -30.64 -23.75
N ASP A 317 6.21 -31.61 -23.49
CA ASP A 317 6.22 -32.38 -22.23
C ASP A 317 6.41 -31.47 -21.01
N THR A 318 7.28 -30.46 -21.14
CA THR A 318 7.50 -29.46 -20.09
C THR A 318 6.28 -28.56 -19.91
N ARG A 319 5.63 -28.18 -21.02
CA ARG A 319 4.37 -27.42 -21.02
C ARG A 319 3.24 -28.20 -20.36
N MET A 320 3.16 -29.52 -20.53
CA MET A 320 2.14 -30.34 -19.89
C MET A 320 2.25 -30.28 -18.36
N LYS A 321 3.48 -30.35 -17.82
CA LYS A 321 3.75 -30.17 -16.38
C LYS A 321 3.35 -28.77 -15.89
N GLU A 322 3.71 -27.72 -16.66
CA GLU A 322 3.31 -26.34 -16.38
C GLU A 322 1.78 -26.20 -16.34
N LEU A 323 1.06 -26.79 -17.30
CA LEU A 323 -0.41 -26.76 -17.37
C LEU A 323 -1.07 -27.49 -16.20
N THR A 324 -0.54 -28.64 -15.76
CA THR A 324 -1.05 -29.32 -14.56
C THR A 324 -0.89 -28.46 -13.32
N SER A 325 0.28 -27.81 -13.15
CA SER A 325 0.53 -26.88 -12.06
C SER A 325 -0.39 -25.65 -12.13
N LEU A 326 -0.58 -25.08 -13.32
CA LEU A 326 -1.49 -23.95 -13.56
C LEU A 326 -2.94 -24.31 -13.24
N LYS A 327 -3.39 -25.53 -13.56
CA LYS A 327 -4.73 -26.00 -13.22
C LYS A 327 -4.92 -26.03 -11.70
N THR A 328 -3.95 -26.57 -10.97
CA THR A 328 -3.95 -26.56 -9.50
C THR A 328 -3.95 -25.14 -8.94
N PHE A 329 -3.11 -24.25 -9.48
CA PHE A 329 -3.11 -22.83 -9.12
C PHE A 329 -4.48 -22.17 -9.36
N ALA A 330 -5.09 -22.39 -10.53
CA ALA A 330 -6.40 -21.84 -10.86
C ALA A 330 -7.51 -22.36 -9.93
N LEU A 331 -7.44 -23.63 -9.50
CA LEU A 331 -8.35 -24.19 -8.51
C LEU A 331 -8.21 -23.50 -7.15
N TYR A 332 -6.98 -23.29 -6.66
CA TYR A 332 -6.72 -22.56 -5.42
C TYR A 332 -7.17 -21.10 -5.51
N THR A 333 -6.91 -20.42 -6.64
CA THR A 333 -7.39 -19.05 -6.88
C THR A 333 -8.91 -18.99 -6.87
N SER A 334 -9.59 -19.94 -7.52
CA SER A 334 -11.06 -20.01 -7.53
C SER A 334 -11.63 -20.21 -6.12
N LEU A 335 -10.98 -21.07 -5.32
CA LEU A 335 -11.36 -21.31 -3.93
C LEU A 335 -11.18 -20.06 -3.05
N SER A 336 -10.07 -19.33 -3.23
CA SER A 336 -9.76 -18.09 -2.51
C SER A 336 -10.69 -16.92 -2.88
N SER A 337 -10.84 -16.64 -4.18
CA SER A 337 -11.45 -15.37 -4.63
C SER A 337 -12.98 -15.40 -4.69
N LYS A 338 -13.62 -16.55 -4.88
CA LYS A 338 -15.07 -16.61 -5.18
C LYS A 338 -15.97 -17.14 -4.08
N LYS A 339 -15.45 -17.91 -3.11
CA LYS A 339 -16.30 -18.51 -2.06
C LYS A 339 -16.14 -17.87 -0.69
N LEU A 340 -14.95 -17.37 -0.35
CA LEU A 340 -14.70 -16.85 1.00
C LEU A 340 -15.17 -15.40 1.18
N TRP A 341 -14.98 -14.55 0.18
CA TRP A 341 -15.34 -13.13 0.24
C TRP A 341 -16.79 -12.82 -0.15
N VAL A 342 -17.49 -13.75 -0.81
CA VAL A 342 -18.92 -13.61 -1.13
C VAL A 342 -19.82 -13.91 0.09
N LEU A 343 -19.31 -14.69 1.06
CA LEU A 343 -20.02 -14.97 2.32
C LEU A 343 -19.85 -13.88 3.39
N VAL A 344 -18.92 -12.95 3.21
CA VAL A 344 -18.73 -11.76 4.06
C VAL A 344 -19.42 -10.59 3.36
N PRO A 345 -20.35 -9.86 3.99
CA PRO A 345 -21.06 -8.76 3.34
C PRO A 345 -20.05 -7.73 2.81
N PRO A 346 -20.28 -7.18 1.61
CA PRO A 346 -19.28 -6.41 0.90
C PRO A 346 -19.08 -5.06 1.58
N HIS A 347 -18.06 -4.95 2.43
CA HIS A 347 -17.37 -3.70 2.65
C HIS A 347 -15.94 -3.85 2.15
N GLU A 348 -15.69 -3.27 0.97
CA GLU A 348 -14.37 -2.87 0.45
C GLU A 348 -13.30 -3.95 0.28
N SER A 349 -13.51 -4.81 -0.71
CA SER A 349 -12.39 -5.43 -1.41
C SER A 349 -12.68 -5.48 -2.92
N GLN A 350 -12.78 -4.29 -3.53
CA GLN A 350 -12.68 -4.10 -4.97
C GLN A 350 -11.52 -3.14 -5.19
N LEU A 351 -10.29 -3.68 -5.13
CA LEU A 351 -9.07 -3.17 -5.76
C LEU A 351 -7.97 -4.20 -5.50
N GLY A 352 -7.75 -5.03 -6.51
CA GLY A 352 -6.70 -6.05 -6.61
C GLY A 352 -6.66 -6.53 -8.04
#